data_AF-A0A356B352-F1
#
_entry.id   AF-A0A356B352-F1
#
_cell.length_a   1.000
_cell.length_b   1.000
_cell.length_c   1.000
_cell.angle_alpha   90.00
_cell.angle_beta   90.00
_cell.angle_gamma   90.00
#
_symmetry.space_group_name_H-M   'P 1'
#
loop_
_entity.id
_entity.type
_entity.pdbx_description
1 polymer ?
#
loop_
_entity_poly.entity_id
_entity_poly.type
_entity_poly.pdbx_seq_one_letter_code
_entity_poly.pdbx_strand_id
1 'polypeptide(L)'
;MKLKLEKPAYRNSILYKIMLLIYVLCFIIIFYSGTALSNGWRNYKQAMDLITLEDIMESFSYALKSFMFERGRTNVILSAASPISKYNLDFILERRTVADLSFEKGFTLMEESYKKEADLLRFDYGHIQDLRQKMDVQMSKHRSQRDPDSRNVWFSACTNYINSVSNTLKRINEPHFNSLIGRYIELIINTLRFRSITGNESSLFTAAISDSGMLSDEEYSTLLSLRGESKQLWFDIRNSIDMLDSKELSNATQTVQETYYKEFRFNQDRLLDLAKNDRLYEGAQKEIANLSVPALNSILLLADQALEEIHRENQNSMQIGYRHFLRGLLALI
;
A
#
# COMPACT_ATOMS: atom_id res chain seq x y z
N MET A 1 13.35 59.90 -65.81
CA MET A 1 11.91 59.56 -65.72
C MET A 1 11.70 58.69 -64.48
N LYS A 2 11.30 59.27 -63.34
CA LYS A 2 11.09 58.53 -62.07
C LYS A 2 9.60 58.19 -61.96
N LEU A 3 9.25 56.91 -62.11
CA LEU A 3 7.90 56.42 -61.82
C LEU A 3 7.63 56.54 -60.31
N LYS A 4 6.76 57.49 -59.93
CA LYS A 4 6.14 57.52 -58.60
C LYS A 4 5.18 56.33 -58.53
N LEU A 5 5.61 55.25 -57.89
CA LEU A 5 4.71 54.18 -57.45
C LEU A 5 3.76 54.79 -56.41
N GLU A 6 2.52 55.06 -56.82
CA GLU A 6 1.43 55.39 -55.91
C GLU A 6 1.27 54.24 -54.92
N LYS A 7 1.53 54.50 -53.64
CA LYS A 7 1.27 53.51 -52.58
C LYS A 7 -0.25 53.26 -52.56
N PRO A 8 -0.71 52.02 -52.80
CA PRO A 8 -2.14 51.76 -52.84
C PRO A 8 -2.77 52.14 -51.49
N ALA A 9 -3.89 52.87 -51.56
CA ALA A 9 -4.69 53.36 -50.42
C ALA A 9 -5.39 52.23 -49.64
N TYR A 10 -4.81 51.02 -49.60
CA TYR A 10 -5.38 49.82 -49.02
C TYR A 10 -5.30 49.79 -47.49
N ARG A 11 -4.48 50.68 -46.89
CA ARG A 11 -4.17 50.66 -45.45
C ARG A 11 -5.32 51.11 -44.53
N ASN A 12 -6.38 51.72 -45.08
CA ASN A 12 -7.52 52.23 -44.31
C ASN A 12 -8.86 51.53 -44.62
N SER A 13 -8.86 50.46 -45.41
CA SER A 13 -10.10 49.72 -45.68
C SER A 13 -10.61 49.03 -44.41
N ILE A 14 -11.88 49.28 -44.04
CA ILE A 14 -12.57 48.62 -42.92
C ILE A 14 -12.53 47.09 -43.08
N LEU A 15 -12.64 46.60 -44.31
CA LEU A 15 -12.56 45.16 -44.63
C LEU A 15 -11.21 44.55 -44.24
N TYR A 16 -10.10 45.26 -44.46
CA TYR A 16 -8.77 44.78 -44.07
C TYR A 16 -8.65 44.65 -42.55
N LYS A 17 -9.18 45.61 -41.79
CA LYS A 17 -9.20 45.55 -40.32
C LYS A 17 -10.05 44.40 -39.80
N ILE A 18 -11.22 44.16 -40.41
CA ILE A 18 -12.09 43.02 -40.07
C ILE A 18 -11.39 41.70 -40.38
N MET A 19 -10.78 41.54 -41.56
CA MET A 19 -10.04 40.33 -41.93
C MET A 19 -8.88 40.07 -40.97
N LEU A 20 -8.11 41.12 -40.62
CA LEU A 20 -7.02 40.99 -39.64
C LEU A 20 -7.53 40.52 -38.27
N LEU A 21 -8.65 41.09 -37.79
CA LEU A 21 -9.27 40.66 -36.53
C LEU A 21 -9.72 39.20 -36.59
N ILE A 22 -10.33 38.77 -37.70
CA ILE A 22 -10.73 37.37 -37.91
C ILE A 22 -9.49 36.46 -37.89
N TYR A 23 -8.42 36.80 -38.60
CA TYR A 23 -7.19 36.00 -38.58
C TYR A 23 -6.57 35.89 -37.18
N VAL A 24 -6.53 36.99 -36.43
CA VAL A 24 -6.02 36.99 -35.05
C VAL A 24 -6.89 36.11 -34.15
N LEU A 25 -8.22 36.21 -34.26
CA LEU A 25 -9.15 35.37 -33.50
C LEU A 25 -9.00 33.88 -33.87
N CYS A 26 -8.94 33.54 -35.17
CA CYS A 26 -8.70 32.18 -35.61
C CYS A 26 -7.36 31.63 -35.10
N PHE A 27 -6.30 32.44 -35.11
CA PHE A 27 -5.00 32.03 -34.58
C PHE A 27 -5.07 31.76 -33.06
N ILE A 28 -5.74 32.63 -32.29
CA ILE A 28 -5.94 32.43 -30.85
C ILE A 28 -6.74 31.14 -30.60
N ILE A 29 -7.81 30.89 -31.37
CA ILE A 29 -8.61 29.66 -31.25
C ILE A 29 -7.75 28.44 -31.55
N ILE A 30 -7.02 28.41 -32.67
CA ILE A 30 -6.15 27.28 -33.04
C ILE A 30 -5.09 27.02 -31.95
N PHE A 31 -4.46 28.09 -31.44
CA PHE A 31 -3.46 27.96 -30.38
C PHE A 31 -4.07 27.42 -29.07
N TYR A 32 -5.21 27.96 -28.65
CA TYR A 32 -5.92 27.49 -27.47
C TYR A 32 -6.40 26.04 -27.62
N SER A 33 -6.97 25.68 -28.77
CA SER A 33 -7.42 24.31 -29.07
C SER A 33 -6.25 23.33 -29.11
N GLY A 34 -5.12 23.72 -29.71
CA GLY A 34 -3.90 22.91 -29.74
C GLY A 34 -3.34 22.64 -28.35
N THR A 35 -3.29 23.68 -27.49
CA THR A 35 -2.85 23.51 -26.10
C THR A 35 -3.83 22.67 -25.27
N ALA A 36 -5.15 22.85 -25.45
CA ALA A 36 -6.17 22.03 -24.79
C ALA A 36 -6.08 20.55 -25.21
N LEU A 37 -5.91 20.28 -26.51
CA LEU A 37 -5.78 18.93 -27.05
C LEU A 37 -4.48 18.25 -26.57
N SER A 38 -3.36 18.97 -26.59
CA SER A 38 -2.07 18.46 -26.08
C SER A 38 -2.12 18.18 -24.58
N ASN A 39 -2.72 19.07 -23.78
CA ASN A 39 -2.86 18.88 -22.34
C ASN A 39 -3.82 17.72 -22.03
N GLY A 40 -4.96 17.65 -22.73
CA GLY A 40 -5.92 16.56 -22.58
C GLY A 40 -5.31 15.20 -22.91
N TRP A 41 -4.54 15.11 -24.01
CA TRP A 41 -3.82 13.90 -24.40
C TRP A 41 -2.77 13.49 -23.37
N ARG A 42 -1.95 14.45 -22.89
CA ARG A 42 -0.94 14.17 -21.86
C ARG A 42 -1.57 13.67 -20.56
N ASN A 43 -2.63 14.33 -20.09
CA ASN A 43 -3.33 13.93 -18.87
C ASN A 43 -3.98 12.55 -19.01
N TYR A 44 -4.58 12.27 -20.17
CA TYR A 44 -5.15 10.95 -20.45
C TYR A 44 -4.08 9.85 -20.45
N LYS A 45 -2.95 10.08 -21.13
CA LYS A 45 -1.84 9.12 -21.15
C LYS A 45 -1.26 8.91 -19.76
N GLN A 46 -1.05 9.98 -18.99
CA GLN A 46 -0.56 9.89 -17.62
C GLN A 46 -1.53 9.11 -16.72
N ALA A 47 -2.84 9.32 -16.86
CA ALA A 47 -3.85 8.55 -16.12
C ALA A 47 -3.80 7.07 -16.50
N MET A 48 -3.55 6.74 -17.78
CA MET A 48 -3.40 5.35 -18.22
C MET A 48 -2.15 4.68 -17.62
N ASP A 49 -1.02 5.39 -17.58
CA ASP A 49 0.21 4.89 -16.96
C ASP A 49 -0.02 4.63 -15.45
N LEU A 50 -0.81 5.47 -14.79
CA LEU A 50 -1.17 5.33 -13.38
C LEU A 50 -2.16 4.19 -13.09
N ILE A 51 -2.98 3.74 -14.06
CA ILE A 51 -3.79 2.52 -13.90
C ILE A 51 -2.90 1.31 -13.67
N THR A 52 -1.85 1.18 -14.49
CA THR A 52 -0.97 0.00 -14.37
C THR A 52 -0.33 -0.04 -12.99
N LEU A 53 0.08 1.12 -12.47
CA LEU A 53 0.62 1.22 -11.12
C LEU A 53 -0.44 0.95 -10.04
N GLU A 54 -1.67 1.44 -10.21
CA GLU A 54 -2.82 1.12 -9.35
C GLU A 54 -3.04 -0.41 -9.28
N ASP A 55 -3.13 -1.08 -10.42
CA ASP A 55 -3.39 -2.53 -10.50
C ASP A 55 -2.27 -3.35 -9.85
N ILE A 56 -1.02 -2.94 -10.04
CA ILE A 56 0.14 -3.53 -9.36
C ILE A 56 -0.02 -3.35 -7.85
N MET A 57 -0.29 -2.12 -7.41
CA MET A 57 -0.41 -1.79 -5.98
C MET A 57 -1.56 -2.52 -5.30
N GLU A 58 -2.72 -2.61 -5.96
CA GLU A 58 -3.87 -3.36 -5.50
C GLU A 58 -3.50 -4.85 -5.30
N SER A 59 -2.90 -5.46 -6.33
CA SER A 59 -2.53 -6.88 -6.33
C SER A 59 -1.55 -7.21 -5.20
N PHE A 60 -0.48 -6.42 -5.05
CA PHE A 60 0.48 -6.65 -3.97
C PHE A 60 -0.07 -6.29 -2.59
N SER A 61 -0.95 -5.29 -2.47
CA SER A 61 -1.62 -4.97 -1.21
C SER A 61 -2.47 -6.15 -0.73
N TYR A 62 -3.30 -6.74 -1.60
CA TYR A 62 -4.08 -7.93 -1.26
C TYR A 62 -3.19 -9.14 -0.94
N ALA A 63 -2.11 -9.33 -1.69
CA ALA A 63 -1.17 -10.41 -1.45
C ALA A 63 -0.52 -10.28 -0.06
N LEU A 64 0.01 -9.09 0.26
CA LEU A 64 0.68 -8.81 1.53
C LEU A 64 -0.27 -8.91 2.72
N LYS A 65 -1.54 -8.48 2.59
CA LYS A 65 -2.55 -8.64 3.64
C LYS A 65 -2.70 -10.11 4.04
N SER A 66 -2.95 -10.98 3.06
CA SER A 66 -3.11 -12.42 3.31
C SER A 66 -1.82 -13.07 3.79
N PHE A 67 -0.68 -12.68 3.21
CA PHE A 67 0.63 -13.19 3.58
C PHE A 67 1.04 -12.83 5.02
N MET A 68 0.73 -11.61 5.49
CA MET A 68 0.97 -11.22 6.88
C MET A 68 0.13 -12.04 7.88
N PHE A 69 -1.09 -12.42 7.50
CA PHE A 69 -1.92 -13.33 8.30
C PHE A 69 -1.33 -14.73 8.36
N GLU A 70 -0.90 -15.26 7.23
CA GLU A 70 -0.19 -16.55 7.17
C GLU A 70 1.06 -16.54 8.04
N ARG A 71 1.91 -15.50 7.91
CA ARG A 71 3.12 -15.32 8.71
C ARG A 71 2.81 -15.41 10.19
N GLY A 72 1.84 -14.60 10.67
CA GLY A 72 1.47 -14.54 12.07
C GLY A 72 0.86 -15.84 12.59
N ARG A 73 -0.08 -16.43 11.84
CA ARG A 73 -0.76 -17.66 12.26
C ARG A 73 0.20 -18.86 12.33
N THR A 74 1.05 -19.01 11.33
CA THR A 74 2.08 -20.06 11.30
C THR A 74 3.06 -19.91 12.46
N ASN A 75 3.46 -18.68 12.79
CA ASN A 75 4.33 -18.40 13.95
C ASN A 75 3.72 -18.88 15.27
N VAL A 76 2.43 -18.63 15.49
CA VAL A 76 1.70 -19.07 16.69
C VAL A 76 1.63 -20.60 16.76
N ILE A 77 1.37 -21.27 15.63
CA ILE A 77 1.27 -22.73 15.58
C ILE A 77 2.62 -23.38 15.85
N LEU A 78 3.70 -22.83 15.28
CA LEU A 78 5.06 -23.33 15.52
C LEU A 78 5.48 -23.21 16.99
N SER A 79 4.95 -22.25 17.75
CA SER A 79 5.16 -22.14 19.20
C SER A 79 4.24 -23.03 20.06
N ALA A 80 3.10 -23.48 19.52
CA ALA A 80 2.12 -24.26 20.29
C ALA A 80 2.63 -25.67 20.61
N ALA A 81 2.25 -26.24 21.76
CA ALA A 81 2.67 -27.58 22.16
C ALA A 81 2.19 -28.67 21.18
N SER A 82 0.90 -28.63 20.85
CA SER A 82 0.23 -29.62 20.01
C SER A 82 0.50 -29.40 18.51
N PRO A 83 0.39 -30.47 17.69
CA PRO A 83 0.29 -30.36 16.24
C PRO A 83 -0.81 -29.40 15.78
N ILE A 84 -0.68 -28.89 14.55
CA ILE A 84 -1.66 -28.03 13.92
C ILE A 84 -3.06 -28.66 13.90
N SER A 85 -4.06 -27.87 14.27
CA SER A 85 -5.47 -28.27 14.16
C SER A 85 -5.99 -28.08 12.73
N LYS A 86 -7.03 -28.84 12.36
CA LYS A 86 -7.68 -28.71 11.04
C LYS A 86 -8.13 -27.28 10.74
N TYR A 87 -8.75 -26.60 11.71
CA TYR A 87 -9.16 -25.20 11.59
C TYR A 87 -7.99 -24.26 11.21
N ASN A 88 -6.85 -24.39 11.90
CA ASN A 88 -5.68 -23.55 11.63
C ASN A 88 -5.04 -23.87 10.27
N LEU A 89 -5.03 -25.15 9.88
CA LEU A 89 -4.57 -25.57 8.56
C LEU A 89 -5.44 -24.96 7.46
N ASP A 90 -6.77 -25.06 7.58
CA ASP A 90 -7.70 -24.52 6.59
C ASP A 90 -7.57 -23.00 6.46
N PHE A 91 -7.43 -22.29 7.58
CA PHE A 91 -7.13 -20.85 7.57
C PHE A 91 -5.84 -20.52 6.83
N ILE A 92 -4.75 -21.26 7.08
CA ILE A 92 -3.47 -21.02 6.40
C ILE A 92 -3.59 -21.27 4.90
N LEU A 93 -4.23 -22.36 4.50
CA LEU A 93 -4.41 -22.71 3.08
C LEU A 93 -5.26 -21.68 2.33
N GLU A 94 -6.32 -21.16 2.95
CA GLU A 94 -7.11 -20.05 2.42
C GLU A 94 -6.23 -18.81 2.17
N ARG A 95 -5.44 -18.41 3.17
CA ARG A 95 -4.56 -17.23 3.05
C ARG A 95 -3.46 -17.42 2.01
N ARG A 96 -2.88 -18.63 1.91
CA ARG A 96 -1.91 -18.98 0.87
C ARG A 96 -2.51 -18.83 -0.52
N THR A 97 -3.71 -19.38 -0.74
CA THR A 97 -4.40 -19.31 -2.03
C THR A 97 -4.60 -17.87 -2.48
N VAL A 98 -5.09 -17.01 -1.59
CA VAL A 98 -5.31 -15.58 -1.90
C VAL A 98 -3.98 -14.88 -2.15
N ALA A 99 -2.96 -15.13 -1.34
CA ALA A 99 -1.64 -14.53 -1.50
C ALA A 99 -0.99 -14.95 -2.83
N ASP A 100 -1.00 -16.25 -3.16
CA ASP A 100 -0.40 -16.81 -4.37
C ASP A 100 -1.04 -16.21 -5.63
N LEU A 101 -2.38 -16.19 -5.69
CA LEU A 101 -3.10 -15.61 -6.82
C LEU A 101 -2.78 -14.12 -7.00
N SER A 102 -2.74 -13.38 -5.89
CA SER A 102 -2.53 -11.92 -5.92
C SER A 102 -1.08 -11.55 -6.24
N PHE A 103 -0.10 -12.31 -5.72
CA PHE A 103 1.31 -12.14 -6.08
C PHE A 103 1.53 -12.44 -7.56
N GLU A 104 0.98 -13.54 -8.09
CA GLU A 104 1.16 -13.87 -9.52
C GLU A 104 0.52 -12.83 -10.43
N LYS A 105 -0.67 -12.31 -10.08
CA LYS A 105 -1.28 -11.17 -10.78
C LYS A 105 -0.34 -9.96 -10.75
N GLY A 106 0.19 -9.61 -9.58
CA GLY A 106 1.13 -8.51 -9.41
C GLY A 106 2.40 -8.67 -10.24
N PHE A 107 3.00 -9.87 -10.25
CA PHE A 107 4.17 -10.17 -11.08
C PHE A 107 3.87 -10.00 -12.56
N THR A 108 2.76 -10.58 -13.03
CA THR A 108 2.34 -10.48 -14.45
C THR A 108 2.17 -9.03 -14.88
N LEU A 109 1.51 -8.20 -14.06
CA LEU A 109 1.33 -6.77 -14.35
C LEU A 109 2.66 -6.01 -14.41
N MET A 110 3.67 -6.44 -13.65
CA MET A 110 4.99 -5.83 -13.65
C MET A 110 5.86 -6.26 -14.84
N GLU A 111 5.54 -7.33 -15.57
CA GLU A 111 6.43 -7.88 -16.62
C GLU A 111 6.70 -6.91 -17.78
N GLU A 112 5.76 -6.03 -18.10
CA GLU A 112 5.90 -5.08 -19.20
C GLU A 112 6.81 -3.89 -18.86
N SER A 113 6.66 -3.33 -17.65
CA SER A 113 7.30 -2.06 -17.27
C SER A 113 8.40 -2.21 -16.21
N TYR A 114 8.38 -3.29 -15.43
CA TYR A 114 9.23 -3.50 -14.25
C TYR A 114 9.75 -4.94 -14.19
N LYS A 115 10.14 -5.50 -15.35
CA LYS A 115 10.52 -6.92 -15.49
C LYS A 115 11.58 -7.36 -14.49
N LYS A 116 12.62 -6.55 -14.27
CA LYS A 116 13.73 -6.90 -13.37
C LYS A 116 13.23 -7.05 -11.93
N GLU A 117 12.39 -6.12 -11.49
CA GLU A 117 11.77 -6.12 -10.18
C GLU A 117 10.82 -7.31 -10.03
N ALA A 118 10.01 -7.61 -11.06
CA ALA A 118 9.12 -8.77 -11.08
C ALA A 118 9.88 -10.09 -10.95
N ASP A 119 10.94 -10.28 -11.74
CA ASP A 119 11.76 -11.49 -11.75
C ASP A 119 12.44 -11.70 -10.38
N LEU A 120 12.94 -10.63 -9.74
CA LEU A 120 13.53 -10.69 -8.40
C LEU A 120 12.51 -11.06 -7.33
N LEU A 121 11.36 -10.39 -7.30
CA LEU A 121 10.32 -10.68 -6.29
C LEU A 121 9.76 -12.10 -6.47
N ARG A 122 9.55 -12.54 -7.71
CA ARG A 122 9.07 -13.90 -8.00
C ARG A 122 10.10 -14.96 -7.56
N PHE A 123 11.39 -14.70 -7.78
CA PHE A 123 12.46 -15.58 -7.29
C PHE A 123 12.47 -15.68 -5.75
N ASP A 124 12.43 -14.53 -5.05
CA ASP A 124 12.37 -14.51 -3.58
C ASP A 124 11.11 -15.20 -3.04
N TYR A 125 9.98 -15.06 -3.76
CA TYR A 125 8.74 -15.74 -3.39
C TYR A 125 8.82 -17.26 -3.54
N GLY A 126 9.54 -17.75 -4.55
CA GLY A 126 9.82 -19.19 -4.69
C GLY A 126 10.47 -19.79 -3.44
N HIS A 127 11.40 -19.07 -2.81
CA HIS A 127 12.00 -19.50 -1.55
C HIS A 127 11.00 -19.55 -0.40
N ILE A 128 10.01 -18.65 -0.36
CA ILE A 128 8.91 -18.71 0.60
C ILE A 128 8.04 -19.95 0.35
N GLN A 129 7.77 -20.30 -0.91
CA GLN A 129 6.99 -21.50 -1.25
C GLN A 129 7.70 -22.78 -0.79
N ASP A 130 9.00 -22.89 -0.99
CA ASP A 130 9.81 -24.01 -0.48
C ASP A 130 9.78 -24.06 1.06
N LEU A 131 9.86 -22.89 1.70
CA LEU A 131 9.82 -22.79 3.16
C LEU A 131 8.46 -23.20 3.74
N ARG A 132 7.34 -22.88 3.06
CA ARG A 132 6.00 -23.33 3.45
C ARG A 132 5.92 -24.85 3.59
N GLN A 133 6.49 -25.60 2.64
CA GLN A 133 6.49 -27.06 2.69
C GLN A 133 7.24 -27.58 3.93
N LYS A 134 8.39 -26.96 4.25
CA LYS A 134 9.15 -27.29 5.46
C LYS A 134 8.33 -26.97 6.71
N MET A 135 7.67 -25.83 6.75
CA MET A 135 6.85 -25.43 7.90
C MET A 135 5.62 -26.33 8.08
N ASP A 136 5.01 -26.81 7.01
CA ASP A 136 3.88 -27.75 7.10
C ASP A 136 4.30 -29.05 7.79
N VAL A 137 5.48 -29.57 7.47
CA VAL A 137 6.08 -30.72 8.16
C VAL A 137 6.31 -30.41 9.64
N GLN A 138 6.85 -29.25 9.99
CA GLN A 138 7.12 -28.90 11.38
C GLN A 138 5.84 -28.69 12.19
N MET A 139 4.83 -28.02 11.61
CA MET A 139 3.54 -27.80 12.24
C MET A 139 2.76 -29.10 12.49
N SER A 140 3.02 -30.16 11.73
CA SER A 140 2.41 -31.50 11.94
C SER A 140 2.96 -32.26 13.16
N LYS A 141 4.10 -31.82 13.72
CA LYS A 141 4.78 -32.47 14.85
C LYS A 141 4.38 -31.85 16.18
N HIS A 142 4.61 -32.57 17.28
CA HIS A 142 4.56 -32.00 18.62
C HIS A 142 5.77 -31.08 18.86
N ARG A 143 5.66 -30.04 19.71
CA ARG A 143 6.73 -29.02 19.92
C ARG A 143 8.11 -29.63 20.21
N SER A 144 8.18 -30.70 20.99
CA SER A 144 9.42 -31.41 21.35
C SER A 144 10.13 -32.13 20.19
N GLN A 145 9.46 -32.31 19.05
CA GLN A 145 9.99 -32.98 17.86
C GLN A 145 10.25 -32.00 16.70
N ARG A 146 9.92 -30.72 16.89
CA ARG A 146 10.15 -29.69 15.88
C ARG A 146 11.61 -29.26 15.90
N ASP A 147 12.08 -28.82 14.75
CA ASP A 147 13.33 -28.08 14.68
C ASP A 147 13.14 -26.73 15.44
N PRO A 148 13.96 -26.46 16.48
CA PRO A 148 13.82 -25.29 17.34
C PRO A 148 13.93 -23.97 16.57
N ASP A 149 14.63 -23.93 15.44
CA ASP A 149 14.86 -22.71 14.66
C ASP A 149 13.75 -22.43 13.65
N SER A 150 12.86 -23.40 13.39
CA SER A 150 11.79 -23.32 12.37
C SER A 150 10.99 -22.02 12.47
N ARG A 151 10.65 -21.62 13.70
CA ARG A 151 9.87 -20.43 13.99
C ARG A 151 10.60 -19.16 13.57
N ASN A 152 11.86 -19.02 13.96
CA ASN A 152 12.67 -17.85 13.66
C ASN A 152 12.97 -17.75 12.16
N VAL A 153 13.29 -18.88 11.53
CA VAL A 153 13.53 -18.95 10.08
C VAL A 153 12.29 -18.50 9.30
N TRP A 154 11.11 -19.05 9.63
CA TRP A 154 9.84 -18.67 9.02
C TRP A 154 9.54 -17.19 9.19
N PHE A 155 9.58 -16.70 10.43
CA PHE A 155 9.17 -15.34 10.73
C PHE A 155 10.09 -14.30 10.07
N SER A 156 11.40 -14.53 10.11
CA SER A 156 12.40 -13.67 9.48
C SER A 156 12.30 -13.68 7.96
N ALA A 157 12.18 -14.86 7.32
CA ALA A 157 12.05 -14.96 5.87
C ALA A 157 10.82 -14.21 5.35
N CYS A 158 9.66 -14.41 5.97
CA CYS A 158 8.43 -13.72 5.59
C CYS A 158 8.53 -12.20 5.82
N THR A 159 9.15 -11.76 6.92
CA THR A 159 9.34 -10.33 7.20
C THR A 159 10.28 -9.67 6.20
N ASN A 160 11.37 -10.34 5.84
CA ASN A 160 12.30 -9.87 4.82
C ASN A 160 11.61 -9.76 3.46
N TYR A 161 10.81 -10.76 3.07
CA TYR A 161 10.07 -10.72 1.81
C TYR A 161 9.04 -9.58 1.78
N ILE A 162 8.28 -9.37 2.86
CA ILE A 162 7.38 -8.22 3.00
C ILE A 162 8.13 -6.90 2.76
N ASN A 163 9.30 -6.74 3.39
CA ASN A 163 10.12 -5.54 3.24
C ASN A 163 10.65 -5.38 1.81
N SER A 164 11.08 -6.46 1.16
CA SER A 164 11.51 -6.47 -0.25
C SER A 164 10.39 -6.00 -1.18
N VAL A 165 9.17 -6.51 -1.00
CA VAL A 165 8.00 -6.08 -1.76
C VAL A 165 7.73 -4.60 -1.51
N SER A 166 7.61 -4.16 -0.25
CA SER A 166 7.34 -2.75 0.08
C SER A 166 8.40 -1.79 -0.48
N ASN A 167 9.68 -2.14 -0.42
CA ASN A 167 10.76 -1.33 -0.98
C ASN A 167 10.71 -1.28 -2.52
N THR A 168 10.31 -2.37 -3.15
CA THR A 168 10.15 -2.43 -4.61
C THR A 168 8.98 -1.56 -5.06
N LEU A 169 7.83 -1.68 -4.39
CA LEU A 169 6.66 -0.84 -4.65
C LEU A 169 6.95 0.65 -4.45
N LYS A 170 7.74 0.98 -3.41
CA LYS A 170 8.21 2.35 -3.19
C LYS A 170 9.05 2.86 -4.35
N ARG A 171 10.01 2.06 -4.82
CA ARG A 171 10.91 2.41 -5.93
C ARG A 171 10.16 2.67 -7.23
N ILE A 172 9.20 1.80 -7.59
CA ILE A 172 8.41 1.99 -8.81
C ILE A 172 7.45 3.20 -8.70
N ASN A 173 7.10 3.61 -7.48
CA ASN A 173 6.29 4.81 -7.23
C ASN A 173 7.10 6.12 -7.20
N GLU A 174 8.44 6.07 -7.10
CA GLU A 174 9.30 7.27 -7.01
C GLU A 174 9.03 8.33 -8.09
N PRO A 175 8.85 7.98 -9.38
CA PRO A 175 8.55 8.97 -10.42
C PRO A 175 7.23 9.71 -10.22
N HIS A 176 6.33 9.18 -9.37
CA HIS A 176 4.96 9.65 -9.21
C HIS A 176 4.69 10.32 -7.86
N PHE A 177 5.66 10.43 -6.95
CA PHE A 177 5.46 10.97 -5.59
C PHE A 177 4.84 12.38 -5.53
N ASN A 178 5.04 13.20 -6.57
CA ASN A 178 4.46 14.54 -6.64
C ASN A 178 2.98 14.55 -7.08
N SER A 179 2.48 13.44 -7.60
CA SER A 179 1.07 13.28 -7.97
C SER A 179 0.22 12.89 -6.77
N LEU A 180 -1.07 13.21 -6.83
CA LEU A 180 -2.03 12.81 -5.78
C LEU A 180 -2.09 11.28 -5.62
N ILE A 181 -2.14 10.54 -6.73
CA ILE A 181 -2.12 9.07 -6.74
C ILE A 181 -0.82 8.52 -6.12
N GLY A 182 0.33 9.09 -6.47
CA GLY A 182 1.60 8.66 -5.87
C GLY A 182 1.65 8.85 -4.35
N ARG A 183 0.97 9.88 -3.81
CA ARG A 183 0.82 10.08 -2.37
C ARG A 183 -0.09 9.03 -1.72
N TYR A 184 -1.20 8.66 -2.37
CA TYR A 184 -2.04 7.55 -1.91
C TYR A 184 -1.28 6.22 -1.92
N ILE A 185 -0.45 5.97 -2.94
CA ILE A 185 0.40 4.77 -3.01
C ILE A 185 1.41 4.74 -1.87
N GLU A 186 2.08 5.86 -1.59
CA GLU A 186 3.00 5.97 -0.44
C GLU A 186 2.25 5.72 0.88
N LEU A 187 1.01 6.20 1.03
CA LEU A 187 0.15 5.91 2.18
C LEU A 187 -0.17 4.41 2.29
N ILE A 188 -0.46 3.72 1.18
CA ILE A 188 -0.69 2.26 1.16
C ILE A 188 0.57 1.53 1.64
N ILE A 189 1.73 1.87 1.10
CA ILE A 189 3.02 1.25 1.46
C ILE A 189 3.31 1.45 2.95
N ASN A 190 3.16 2.69 3.44
CA ASN A 190 3.38 3.02 4.85
C ASN A 190 2.37 2.29 5.77
N THR A 191 1.11 2.20 5.36
CA THR A 191 0.08 1.42 6.06
C THR A 191 0.45 -0.06 6.17
N LEU A 192 0.88 -0.68 5.07
CA LEU A 192 1.30 -2.09 5.05
C LEU A 192 2.54 -2.32 5.93
N ARG A 193 3.51 -1.40 5.89
CA ARG A 193 4.68 -1.46 6.77
C ARG A 193 4.29 -1.30 8.24
N PHE A 194 3.42 -0.34 8.56
CA PHE A 194 2.90 -0.14 9.92
C PHE A 194 2.19 -1.39 10.42
N ARG A 195 1.35 -2.00 9.58
CA ARG A 195 0.70 -3.27 9.87
C ARG A 195 1.69 -4.42 10.11
N SER A 196 2.79 -4.47 9.35
CA SER A 196 3.83 -5.49 9.51
C SER A 196 4.54 -5.35 10.86
N ILE A 197 4.95 -4.12 11.22
CA ILE A 197 5.65 -3.80 12.47
C ILE A 197 4.75 -4.07 13.67
N THR A 198 3.54 -3.53 13.68
CA THR A 198 2.58 -3.72 14.79
C THR A 198 2.14 -5.18 14.93
N GLY A 199 2.06 -5.92 13.81
CA GLY A 199 1.88 -7.37 13.83
C GLY A 199 3.07 -8.12 14.44
N ASN A 200 4.30 -7.62 14.23
CA ASN A 200 5.50 -8.15 14.87
C ASN A 200 5.48 -7.87 16.39
N GLU A 201 5.18 -6.63 16.80
CA GLU A 201 4.99 -6.28 18.22
C GLU A 201 3.99 -7.21 18.91
N SER A 202 2.83 -7.42 18.28
CA SER A 202 1.79 -8.30 18.81
C SER A 202 2.25 -9.75 18.92
N SER A 203 2.97 -10.26 17.91
CA SER A 203 3.46 -11.64 17.88
C SER A 203 4.55 -11.88 18.94
N LEU A 204 5.49 -10.94 19.06
CA LEU A 204 6.56 -10.97 20.06
C LEU A 204 5.98 -10.96 21.48
N PHE A 205 5.10 -9.99 21.75
CA PHE A 205 4.45 -9.86 23.05
C PHE A 205 3.63 -11.09 23.41
N THR A 206 2.77 -11.55 22.50
CA THR A 206 1.90 -12.71 22.74
C THR A 206 2.72 -13.96 23.01
N ALA A 207 3.84 -14.16 22.30
CA ALA A 207 4.69 -15.32 22.51
C ALA A 207 5.39 -15.30 23.87
N ALA A 208 5.97 -14.16 24.27
CA ALA A 208 6.65 -14.03 25.55
C ALA A 208 5.71 -14.30 26.74
N ILE A 209 4.50 -13.73 26.72
CA ILE A 209 3.52 -13.99 27.78
C ILE A 209 2.98 -15.43 27.78
N SER A 210 3.13 -16.17 26.68
CA SER A 210 2.68 -17.57 26.57
C SER A 210 3.69 -18.58 27.12
N ASP A 211 4.99 -18.28 26.99
CA ASP A 211 6.06 -19.24 27.29
C ASP A 211 6.53 -19.10 28.74
N SER A 212 6.90 -17.88 29.15
CA SER A 212 7.49 -17.56 30.46
C SER A 212 6.62 -16.64 31.30
N GLY A 213 5.60 -16.01 30.71
CA GLY A 213 4.82 -14.95 31.36
C GLY A 213 5.55 -13.60 31.43
N MET A 214 6.80 -13.52 30.98
CA MET A 214 7.66 -12.33 31.03
C MET A 214 8.50 -12.22 29.75
N LEU A 215 8.77 -10.99 29.31
CA LEU A 215 9.72 -10.74 28.22
C LEU A 215 11.14 -10.80 28.79
N SER A 216 12.06 -11.46 28.09
CA SER A 216 13.50 -11.29 28.33
C SER A 216 13.94 -9.85 28.03
N ASP A 217 15.10 -9.44 28.54
CA ASP A 217 15.65 -8.10 28.27
C ASP A 217 15.83 -7.82 26.78
N GLU A 218 16.21 -8.83 26.00
CA GLU A 218 16.37 -8.74 24.54
C GLU A 218 15.02 -8.58 23.83
N GLU A 219 14.01 -9.39 24.19
CA GLU A 219 12.65 -9.26 23.65
C GLU A 219 12.03 -7.92 24.03
N TYR A 220 12.25 -7.45 25.26
CA TYR A 220 11.76 -6.17 25.72
C TYR A 220 12.42 -5.01 24.97
N SER A 221 13.74 -5.05 24.77
CA SER A 221 14.48 -4.08 23.94
C SER A 221 13.96 -4.05 22.50
N THR A 222 13.77 -5.24 21.90
CA THR A 222 13.20 -5.40 20.56
C THR A 222 11.80 -4.81 20.47
N LEU A 223 10.94 -5.09 21.46
CA LEU A 223 9.60 -4.52 21.54
C LEU A 223 9.64 -2.98 21.60
N LEU A 224 10.54 -2.40 22.41
CA LEU A 224 10.69 -0.93 22.48
C LEU A 224 11.14 -0.33 21.15
N SER A 225 12.07 -0.99 20.43
CA SER A 225 12.50 -0.55 19.10
C SER A 225 11.35 -0.54 18.11
N LEU A 226 10.58 -1.64 18.03
CA LEU A 226 9.42 -1.74 17.15
C LEU A 226 8.37 -0.67 17.47
N ARG A 227 8.14 -0.41 18.76
CA ARG A 227 7.21 0.64 19.25
C ARG A 227 7.64 2.05 18.84
N GLY A 228 8.94 2.32 18.85
CA GLY A 228 9.49 3.58 18.36
C GLY A 228 9.23 3.74 16.86
N GLU A 229 9.53 2.70 16.08
CA GLU A 229 9.32 2.69 14.63
C GLU A 229 7.83 2.83 14.27
N SER A 230 6.94 2.09 14.93
CA SER A 230 5.50 2.14 14.67
C SER A 230 4.89 3.48 15.06
N LYS A 231 5.36 4.11 16.15
CA LYS A 231 4.93 5.46 16.54
C LYS A 231 5.33 6.52 15.51
N GLN A 232 6.57 6.46 15.01
CA GLN A 232 7.03 7.37 13.96
C GLN A 232 6.21 7.19 12.69
N LEU A 233 6.05 5.94 12.24
CA LEU A 233 5.32 5.65 11.01
C LEU A 233 3.84 6.04 11.11
N TRP A 234 3.20 5.88 12.27
CA TRP A 234 1.84 6.37 12.48
C TRP A 234 1.73 7.88 12.41
N PHE A 235 2.72 8.61 12.94
CA PHE A 235 2.77 10.06 12.80
C PHE A 235 2.83 10.47 11.32
N ASP A 236 3.69 9.81 10.54
CA ASP A 236 3.84 10.08 9.10
C ASP A 236 2.56 9.73 8.31
N ILE A 237 1.91 8.60 8.64
CA ILE A 237 0.61 8.20 8.08
C ILE A 237 -0.45 9.27 8.34
N ARG A 238 -0.60 9.73 9.58
CA ARG A 238 -1.60 10.76 9.92
C ARG A 238 -1.35 12.07 9.19
N ASN A 239 -0.11 12.55 9.18
CA ASN A 239 0.23 13.76 8.43
C ASN A 239 -0.08 13.62 6.94
N SER A 240 0.16 12.44 6.37
CA SER A 240 -0.15 12.16 4.96
C SER A 240 -1.66 12.20 4.72
N ILE A 241 -2.46 11.62 5.61
CA ILE A 241 -3.93 11.63 5.53
C ILE A 241 -4.47 13.06 5.65
N ASP A 242 -3.97 13.85 6.60
CA ASP A 242 -4.36 15.25 6.78
C ASP A 242 -4.07 16.08 5.52
N MET A 243 -2.97 15.80 4.81
CA MET A 243 -2.64 16.47 3.55
C MET A 243 -3.48 16.01 2.35
N LEU A 244 -4.06 14.81 2.41
CA LEU A 244 -4.91 14.26 1.35
C LEU A 244 -6.36 14.75 1.45
N ASP A 245 -6.79 15.24 2.63
CA ASP A 245 -8.13 15.81 2.88
C ASP A 245 -9.30 14.90 2.44
N SER A 246 -9.13 13.59 2.61
CA SER A 246 -10.18 12.59 2.35
C SER A 246 -10.97 12.28 3.62
N LYS A 247 -12.30 12.40 3.53
CA LYS A 247 -13.22 12.10 4.64
C LYS A 247 -13.20 10.61 4.98
N GLU A 248 -13.12 9.75 3.97
CA GLU A 248 -13.05 8.30 4.07
C GLU A 248 -11.79 7.87 4.81
N LEU A 249 -10.64 8.42 4.45
CA LEU A 249 -9.38 8.19 5.18
C LEU A 249 -9.42 8.73 6.60
N SER A 250 -10.06 9.88 6.83
CA SER A 250 -10.24 10.44 8.17
C SER A 250 -11.09 9.51 9.06
N ASN A 251 -12.17 8.96 8.52
CA ASN A 251 -13.01 7.98 9.23
C ASN A 251 -12.23 6.69 9.53
N ALA A 252 -11.48 6.16 8.56
CA ALA A 252 -10.65 4.98 8.77
C ALA A 252 -9.55 5.24 9.82
N THR A 253 -8.98 6.44 9.87
CA THR A 253 -8.03 6.88 10.91
C THR A 253 -8.67 6.86 12.29
N GLN A 254 -9.93 7.31 12.41
CA GLN A 254 -10.67 7.22 13.67
C GLN A 254 -10.88 5.77 14.10
N THR A 255 -11.23 4.87 13.16
CA THR A 255 -11.33 3.43 13.47
C THR A 255 -10.01 2.85 13.98
N VAL A 256 -8.87 3.22 13.37
CA VAL A 256 -7.55 2.82 13.91
C VAL A 256 -7.33 3.40 15.31
N GLN A 257 -7.66 4.67 15.54
CA GLN A 257 -7.50 5.30 16.84
C GLN A 257 -8.32 4.59 17.93
N GLU A 258 -9.52 4.15 17.61
CA GLU A 258 -10.40 3.42 18.53
C GLU A 258 -9.93 1.98 18.75
N THR A 259 -9.89 1.17 17.70
CA THR A 259 -9.64 -0.27 17.82
C THR A 259 -8.16 -0.58 18.13
N TYR A 260 -7.22 0.12 17.49
CA TYR A 260 -5.79 -0.14 17.71
C TYR A 260 -5.26 0.59 18.94
N TYR A 261 -5.43 1.92 19.01
CA TYR A 261 -4.79 2.69 20.09
C TYR A 261 -5.55 2.65 21.42
N LYS A 262 -6.88 2.86 21.42
CA LYS A 262 -7.65 2.91 22.68
C LYS A 262 -7.95 1.53 23.25
N GLU A 263 -8.18 0.52 22.42
CA GLU A 263 -8.51 -0.82 22.88
C GLU A 263 -7.28 -1.74 22.95
N PHE A 264 -6.71 -2.09 21.80
CA PHE A 264 -5.66 -3.10 21.75
C PHE A 264 -4.37 -2.64 22.41
N ARG A 265 -3.85 -1.45 22.06
CA ARG A 265 -2.59 -0.94 22.58
C ARG A 265 -2.66 -0.66 24.08
N PHE A 266 -3.75 -0.05 24.53
CA PHE A 266 -4.00 0.16 25.96
C PHE A 266 -3.92 -1.16 26.75
N ASN A 267 -4.59 -2.21 26.27
CA ASN A 267 -4.54 -3.51 26.94
C ASN A 267 -3.17 -4.19 26.82
N GLN A 268 -2.47 -4.02 25.70
CA GLN A 268 -1.09 -4.50 25.55
C GLN A 268 -0.16 -3.85 26.59
N ASP A 269 -0.27 -2.53 26.78
CA ASP A 269 0.53 -1.78 27.75
C ASP A 269 0.18 -2.16 29.20
N ARG A 270 -1.11 -2.32 29.50
CA ARG A 270 -1.60 -2.83 30.79
C ARG A 270 -1.04 -4.22 31.10
N LEU A 271 -1.11 -5.15 30.14
CA LEU A 271 -0.62 -6.51 30.32
C LEU A 271 0.90 -6.57 30.42
N LEU A 272 1.61 -5.72 29.68
CA LEU A 272 3.07 -5.59 29.79
C LEU A 272 3.50 -5.11 31.18
N ASP A 273 2.76 -4.16 31.76
CA ASP A 273 3.00 -3.71 33.14
C ASP A 273 2.73 -4.84 34.16
N LEU A 274 1.63 -5.57 34.01
CA LEU A 274 1.34 -6.73 34.87
C LEU A 274 2.43 -7.81 34.76
N ALA A 275 2.89 -8.11 33.54
CA ALA A 275 3.96 -9.07 33.30
C ALA A 275 5.27 -8.66 34.00
N LYS A 276 5.66 -7.39 33.92
CA LYS A 276 6.87 -6.88 34.60
C LYS A 276 6.82 -6.93 36.12
N ASN A 277 5.62 -6.93 36.69
CA ASN A 277 5.39 -6.93 38.14
C ASN A 277 5.02 -8.32 38.67
N ASP A 278 5.18 -9.39 37.88
CA ASP A 278 4.80 -10.77 38.24
C ASP A 278 3.31 -10.92 38.63
N ARG A 279 2.44 -10.11 38.00
CA ARG A 279 0.98 -10.04 38.27
C ARG A 279 0.14 -10.47 37.08
N LEU A 280 0.75 -11.15 36.11
CA LEU A 280 0.01 -11.65 34.96
C LEU A 280 -0.93 -12.78 35.38
N TYR A 281 -2.20 -12.69 34.98
CA TYR A 281 -3.23 -13.66 35.33
C TYR A 281 -3.44 -14.69 34.21
N GLU A 282 -4.00 -15.85 34.59
CA GLU A 282 -4.38 -16.89 33.65
C GLU A 282 -5.41 -16.37 32.63
N GLY A 283 -5.15 -16.60 31.34
CA GLY A 283 -6.03 -16.15 30.26
C GLY A 283 -5.67 -14.80 29.62
N ALA A 284 -4.70 -14.05 30.17
CA ALA A 284 -4.22 -12.81 29.57
C ALA A 284 -3.76 -12.96 28.10
N GLN A 285 -3.17 -14.11 27.76
CA GLN A 285 -2.78 -14.44 26.38
C GLN A 285 -3.99 -14.49 25.43
N LYS A 286 -5.08 -15.12 25.86
CA LYS A 286 -6.30 -15.25 25.06
C LYS A 286 -6.97 -13.88 24.88
N GLU A 287 -6.97 -13.06 25.93
CA GLU A 287 -7.49 -11.70 25.87
C GLU A 287 -6.76 -10.86 24.81
N ILE A 288 -5.43 -10.77 24.88
CA ILE A 288 -4.69 -9.93 23.95
C ILE A 288 -4.73 -10.47 22.52
N ALA A 289 -4.72 -11.79 22.34
CA ALA A 289 -4.87 -12.42 21.03
C ALA A 289 -6.20 -12.06 20.38
N ASN A 290 -7.31 -12.07 21.14
CA ASN A 290 -8.64 -11.71 20.64
C ASN A 290 -8.73 -10.24 20.21
N LEU A 291 -8.03 -9.34 20.91
CA LEU A 291 -7.99 -7.91 20.57
C LEU A 291 -7.07 -7.62 19.37
N SER A 292 -6.05 -8.45 19.14
CA SER A 292 -5.04 -8.20 18.09
C SER A 292 -5.63 -8.22 16.69
N VAL A 293 -6.48 -9.19 16.36
CA VAL A 293 -7.03 -9.36 15.01
C VAL A 293 -7.85 -8.16 14.53
N PRO A 294 -8.88 -7.68 15.26
CA PRO A 294 -9.66 -6.52 14.84
C PRO A 294 -8.80 -5.24 14.77
N ALA A 295 -7.90 -5.03 15.73
CA ALA A 295 -7.01 -3.87 15.74
C ALA A 295 -6.02 -3.86 14.56
N LEU A 296 -5.51 -5.02 14.19
CA LEU A 296 -4.62 -5.18 13.06
C LEU A 296 -5.38 -5.09 11.71
N ASN A 297 -6.65 -5.47 11.68
CA ASN A 297 -7.53 -5.27 10.52
C ASN A 297 -7.90 -3.80 10.32
N SER A 298 -8.16 -3.05 11.39
CA SER A 298 -8.50 -1.63 11.27
C SER A 298 -7.37 -0.82 10.61
N ILE A 299 -6.11 -1.21 10.83
CA ILE A 299 -4.98 -0.61 10.10
C ILE A 299 -5.08 -0.84 8.59
N LEU A 300 -5.43 -2.05 8.17
CA LEU A 300 -5.51 -2.40 6.74
C LEU A 300 -6.63 -1.67 6.01
N LEU A 301 -7.66 -1.21 6.72
CA LEU A 301 -8.73 -0.38 6.18
C LEU A 301 -8.18 0.91 5.56
N LEU A 302 -7.12 1.50 6.10
CA LEU A 302 -6.48 2.69 5.52
C LEU A 302 -5.96 2.42 4.10
N ALA A 303 -5.37 1.24 3.88
CA ALA A 303 -4.88 0.86 2.55
C ALA A 303 -6.04 0.56 1.60
N ASP A 304 -7.14 -0.03 2.08
CA ASP A 304 -8.35 -0.23 1.27
C ASP A 304 -8.97 1.10 0.82
N GLN A 305 -9.14 2.04 1.76
CA GLN A 305 -9.69 3.35 1.44
C GLN A 305 -8.78 4.17 0.53
N ALA A 306 -7.45 4.08 0.71
CA ALA A 306 -6.51 4.73 -0.21
C ALA A 306 -6.57 4.15 -1.63
N LEU A 307 -6.77 2.83 -1.78
CA LEU A 307 -6.98 2.20 -3.10
C LEU A 307 -8.28 2.69 -3.75
N GLU A 308 -9.37 2.79 -2.98
CA GLU A 308 -10.63 3.35 -3.49
C GLU A 308 -10.47 4.80 -3.96
N GLU A 309 -9.71 5.63 -3.23
CA GLU A 309 -9.43 7.01 -3.63
C GLU A 309 -8.59 7.11 -4.90
N ILE A 310 -7.58 6.23 -5.07
CA ILE A 310 -6.83 6.13 -6.32
C ILE A 310 -7.77 5.82 -7.48
N HIS A 311 -8.65 4.84 -7.31
CA HIS A 311 -9.61 4.45 -8.34
C HIS A 311 -10.52 5.62 -8.76
N ARG A 312 -11.07 6.35 -7.79
CA ARG A 312 -11.91 7.54 -8.02
C ARG A 312 -11.13 8.63 -8.76
N GLU A 313 -9.90 8.91 -8.34
CA GLU A 313 -9.05 9.95 -8.93
C GLU A 313 -8.63 9.62 -10.37
N ASN A 314 -8.30 8.35 -10.64
CA ASN A 314 -7.99 7.88 -11.98
C ASN A 314 -9.19 8.01 -12.93
N GLN A 315 -10.38 7.60 -12.49
CA GLN A 315 -11.61 7.76 -13.27
C GLN A 315 -11.91 9.23 -13.57
N ASN A 316 -11.78 10.11 -12.57
CA ASN A 316 -11.98 11.55 -12.74
C ASN A 316 -10.97 12.14 -13.73
N SER A 317 -9.70 11.79 -13.59
CA SER A 317 -8.62 12.24 -14.47
C SER A 317 -8.85 11.85 -15.93
N MET A 318 -9.31 10.62 -16.18
CA MET A 318 -9.65 10.18 -17.54
C MET A 318 -10.84 10.93 -18.11
N GLN A 319 -11.91 11.12 -17.33
CA GLN A 319 -13.09 11.87 -17.79
C GLN A 319 -12.74 13.32 -18.12
N ILE A 320 -11.93 13.97 -17.29
CA ILE A 320 -11.45 15.34 -17.51
C ILE A 320 -10.58 15.40 -18.77
N GLY A 321 -9.61 14.49 -18.92
CA GLY A 321 -8.75 14.41 -20.09
C GLY A 321 -9.55 14.25 -21.39
N TYR A 322 -10.52 13.35 -21.40
CA TYR A 322 -11.42 13.12 -22.53
C TYR A 322 -12.25 14.35 -22.89
N ARG A 323 -12.84 15.04 -21.88
CA ARG A 323 -13.60 16.28 -22.11
C ARG A 323 -12.73 17.39 -22.69
N HIS A 324 -11.49 17.56 -22.22
CA HIS A 324 -10.57 18.55 -22.78
C HIS A 324 -10.18 18.22 -24.21
N PHE A 325 -9.93 16.95 -24.50
CA PHE A 325 -9.65 16.49 -25.85
C PHE A 325 -10.81 16.78 -26.82
N LEU A 326 -12.04 16.41 -26.45
CA LEU A 326 -13.23 16.68 -27.26
C LEU A 326 -13.47 18.18 -27.46
N ARG A 327 -13.29 19.01 -26.42
CA ARG A 327 -13.42 20.47 -26.53
C ARG A 327 -12.39 21.06 -27.49
N GLY A 328 -11.15 20.58 -27.44
CA GLY A 328 -10.10 20.99 -28.39
C GLY A 328 -10.47 20.62 -29.83
N LEU A 329 -11.02 19.43 -30.05
CA LEU A 329 -11.43 18.96 -31.37
C LEU A 329 -12.64 19.74 -31.90
N LEU A 330 -13.66 19.97 -31.08
CA LEU A 330 -14.84 20.76 -31.45
C LEU A 330 -14.50 22.22 -31.74
N ALA A 331 -13.48 22.80 -31.09
CA ALA A 331 -13.04 24.16 -31.37
C ALA A 331 -12.17 24.27 -32.64
N LEU A 332 -11.87 23.17 -33.31
CA LEU A 332 -11.17 23.12 -34.60
C LEU A 332 -12.11 22.85 -35.79
N ILE A 333 -13.34 22.39 -35.53
CA ILE A 333 -14.42 22.24 -36.52
C ILE A 333 -15.20 23.56 -36.57
#